data_AF-A0A316VLI0-F1
#
_entry.id   AF-A0A316VLI0-F1
#
_cell.length_a   1.000
_cell.length_b   1.000
_cell.length_c   1.000
_cell.angle_alpha   90.00
_cell.angle_beta   90.00
_cell.angle_gamma   90.00
#
_symmetry.space_group_name_H-M   'P 1'
#
loop_
_entity.id
_entity.type
_entity.pdbx_description
1 polymer ?
#
loop_
_entity_poly.entity_id
_entity_poly.type
_entity_poly.pdbx_seq_one_letter_code
_entity_poly.pdbx_strand_id
1 'polypeptide(L)'
;MSRARRHRNRREEEVDASLGKLGADFEEEELLKNGGEVLNISEVHLLLRRELERGSIGEPMNRDLLTLPVFKKCFEYCETFNRVKDESTVEQIRNELREYASFERQGEENGEIVDEKRLLLSRFEMAQLANLSIESAEEAKVLIPTLAPKDDDKLQALLDELSTKRKFSA
;
A
#
# COMPACT_ATOMS: atom_id res chain seq x y z
N MET A 1 5.32 -18.04 -31.21
CA MET A 1 5.77 -19.18 -30.37
C MET A 1 6.84 -18.69 -29.39
N SER A 2 6.92 -19.27 -28.19
CA SER A 2 7.93 -19.03 -27.13
C SER A 2 7.65 -17.94 -26.08
N ARG A 3 6.50 -17.99 -25.39
CA ARG A 3 6.37 -17.45 -24.01
C ARG A 3 6.63 -18.51 -22.92
N ALA A 4 6.61 -19.79 -23.29
CA ALA A 4 6.72 -20.93 -22.38
C ALA A 4 8.16 -21.28 -21.92
N ARG A 5 9.20 -20.59 -22.42
CA ARG A 5 10.61 -20.91 -22.14
C ARG A 5 11.33 -19.99 -21.17
N ARG A 6 10.66 -18.96 -20.60
CA ARG A 6 11.27 -18.10 -19.56
C ARG A 6 11.11 -18.63 -18.14
N HIS A 7 10.31 -19.67 -17.92
CA HIS A 7 10.03 -20.16 -16.57
C HIS A 7 11.17 -20.98 -15.96
N ARG A 8 12.17 -21.39 -16.76
CA ARG A 8 13.20 -22.36 -16.33
C ARG A 8 14.54 -21.75 -15.95
N ASN A 9 14.67 -20.42 -15.99
CA ASN A 9 15.94 -19.73 -15.67
C ASN A 9 15.73 -18.37 -15.00
N ARG A 10 14.62 -18.17 -14.29
CA ARG A 10 14.53 -17.09 -13.31
C ARG A 10 15.46 -17.54 -12.18
N ARG A 11 16.69 -17.01 -12.13
CA ARG A 11 17.48 -17.04 -10.90
C ARG A 11 16.51 -16.65 -9.79
N GLU A 12 16.46 -17.39 -8.69
CA GLU A 12 15.67 -16.97 -7.53
C GLU A 12 16.05 -15.52 -7.26
N GLU A 13 15.14 -14.60 -7.58
CA GLU A 13 15.36 -13.18 -7.31
C GLU A 13 15.41 -13.10 -5.80
N GLU A 14 16.53 -12.58 -5.27
CA GLU A 14 16.71 -12.42 -3.84
C GLU A 14 15.80 -11.29 -3.36
N VAL A 15 14.56 -11.66 -3.02
CA VAL A 15 13.53 -10.77 -2.50
C VAL A 15 13.71 -10.63 -0.99
N ASP A 16 13.84 -9.39 -0.54
CA ASP A 16 13.98 -9.03 0.87
C ASP A 16 13.30 -7.69 1.12
N ALA A 17 12.10 -7.75 1.71
CA ALA A 17 11.32 -6.57 2.03
C ALA A 17 12.00 -5.66 3.07
N SER A 18 12.85 -6.20 3.95
CA SER A 18 13.60 -5.40 4.93
C SER A 18 14.63 -4.49 4.25
N LEU A 19 15.07 -4.87 3.05
CA LEU A 19 16.00 -4.12 2.20
C LEU A 19 15.28 -3.36 1.08
N GLY A 20 13.95 -3.40 1.02
CA GLY A 20 13.16 -2.82 -0.08
C GLY A 20 13.32 -3.55 -1.42
N LYS A 21 13.86 -4.77 -1.43
CA LYS A 21 14.04 -5.59 -2.64
C LYS A 21 12.79 -6.44 -2.89
N LEU A 22 11.87 -5.95 -3.71
CA LEU A 22 10.57 -6.61 -3.96
C LEU A 22 10.53 -7.49 -5.23
N GLY A 23 11.64 -7.53 -5.98
CA GLY A 23 11.74 -8.20 -7.28
C GLY A 23 11.43 -7.28 -8.45
N ALA A 24 11.87 -7.68 -9.65
CA ALA A 24 11.90 -6.79 -10.82
C ALA A 24 10.51 -6.28 -11.25
N ASP A 25 9.47 -7.08 -11.03
CA ASP A 25 8.10 -6.73 -11.39
C ASP A 25 7.48 -5.68 -10.44
N PHE A 26 8.12 -5.42 -9.28
CA PHE A 26 7.63 -4.55 -8.21
C PHE A 26 8.58 -3.39 -7.89
N GLU A 27 9.57 -3.14 -8.74
CA GLU A 27 10.40 -1.94 -8.65
C GLU A 27 9.57 -0.68 -8.94
N GLU A 28 9.88 0.43 -8.27
CA GLU A 28 9.12 1.69 -8.41
C GLU A 28 9.03 2.18 -9.87
N GLU A 29 10.10 2.01 -10.66
CA GLU A 29 10.10 2.37 -12.08
C GLU A 29 9.13 1.50 -12.89
N GLU A 30 9.08 0.20 -12.60
CA GLU A 30 8.21 -0.74 -13.30
C GLU A 30 6.74 -0.58 -12.90
N LEU A 31 6.50 -0.31 -11.60
CA LEU A 31 5.17 0.07 -11.12
C LEU A 31 4.70 1.35 -11.82
N LEU A 32 5.54 2.38 -11.91
CA LEU A 32 5.17 3.62 -12.59
C LEU A 32 4.85 3.40 -14.08
N LYS A 33 5.66 2.61 -14.79
CA LYS A 33 5.44 2.29 -16.22
C LYS A 33 4.13 1.55 -16.45
N ASN A 34 3.79 0.61 -15.57
CA ASN A 34 2.63 -0.26 -15.72
C ASN A 34 1.35 0.30 -15.07
N GLY A 35 1.42 1.48 -14.44
CA GLY A 35 0.33 1.99 -13.60
C GLY A 35 0.04 1.10 -12.39
N GLY A 36 1.05 0.35 -11.95
CA GLY A 36 1.00 -0.49 -10.76
C GLY A 36 0.92 0.35 -9.49
N GLU A 37 0.21 -0.18 -8.50
CA GLU A 37 -0.07 0.51 -7.26
C GLU A 37 0.06 -0.48 -6.09
N VAL A 38 0.49 0.02 -4.93
CA VAL A 38 0.54 -0.80 -3.70
C VAL A 38 -0.67 -0.48 -2.85
N LEU A 39 -1.38 -1.53 -2.46
CA LEU A 39 -2.61 -1.45 -1.69
C LEU A 39 -2.37 -1.77 -0.21
N ASN A 40 -2.99 -1.00 0.67
CA ASN A 40 -3.11 -1.31 2.09
C ASN A 40 -4.27 -2.28 2.36
N ILE A 41 -4.34 -2.87 3.55
CA ILE A 41 -5.35 -3.89 3.92
C ILE A 41 -6.78 -3.36 3.73
N SER A 42 -7.03 -2.11 4.11
CA SER A 42 -8.35 -1.47 4.01
C SER A 42 -8.77 -1.27 2.55
N GLU A 43 -7.84 -0.85 1.68
CA GLU A 43 -8.07 -0.72 0.23
C GLU A 43 -8.37 -2.08 -0.41
N VAL A 44 -7.61 -3.12 -0.06
CA VAL A 44 -7.87 -4.49 -0.53
C VAL A 44 -9.25 -4.96 -0.07
N HIS A 45 -9.61 -4.73 1.20
CA HIS A 45 -10.93 -5.08 1.72
C HIS A 45 -12.06 -4.41 0.94
N LEU A 46 -11.96 -3.10 0.66
CA LEU A 46 -12.95 -2.36 -0.13
C LEU A 46 -13.13 -2.95 -1.54
N LEU A 47 -12.02 -3.26 -2.23
CA LEU A 47 -12.05 -3.82 -3.57
C LEU A 47 -12.67 -5.22 -3.59
N LEU A 48 -12.30 -6.09 -2.65
CA LEU A 48 -12.86 -7.45 -2.54
C LEU A 48 -14.36 -7.41 -2.20
N ARG A 49 -14.78 -6.51 -1.28
CA ARG A 49 -16.19 -6.32 -0.93
C ARG A 49 -17.01 -5.88 -2.15
N ARG A 50 -16.51 -4.90 -2.91
CA ARG A 50 -17.16 -4.42 -4.14
C ARG A 50 -17.32 -5.53 -5.19
N GLU A 51 -16.32 -6.40 -5.31
CA GLU A 51 -16.39 -7.52 -6.25
C GLU A 51 -17.43 -8.57 -5.82
N LEU A 52 -17.57 -8.82 -4.52
CA LEU A 52 -18.63 -9.68 -3.97
C LEU A 52 -20.04 -9.12 -4.24
N GLU A 53 -20.20 -7.81 -4.08
CA GLU A 53 -21.46 -7.11 -4.37
C GLU A 53 -21.79 -7.13 -5.87
N ARG A 54 -20.80 -6.95 -6.75
CA ARG A 54 -20.97 -7.00 -8.22
C ARG A 54 -21.38 -8.39 -8.72
N GLY A 55 -20.74 -9.44 -8.20
CA GLY A 55 -21.09 -10.82 -8.53
C GLY A 55 -22.54 -11.18 -8.16
N SER A 56 -23.13 -10.43 -7.23
CA SER A 56 -24.52 -10.61 -6.78
C SER A 56 -25.56 -9.89 -7.67
N ILE A 57 -25.15 -8.93 -8.52
CA ILE A 57 -26.08 -7.99 -9.19
C ILE A 57 -26.16 -8.21 -10.72
N GLY A 58 -25.27 -8.97 -11.37
CA GLY A 58 -25.10 -8.83 -12.83
C GLY A 58 -24.93 -10.05 -13.73
N GLU A 59 -24.64 -11.28 -13.25
CA GLU A 59 -24.35 -12.41 -14.15
C GLU A 59 -25.06 -13.71 -13.75
N PRO A 60 -25.60 -14.48 -14.72
CA PRO A 60 -26.17 -15.81 -14.48
C PRO A 60 -25.11 -16.88 -14.15
N MET A 61 -23.84 -16.48 -14.06
CA MET A 61 -22.75 -17.33 -13.59
C MET A 61 -22.67 -17.19 -12.07
N ASN A 62 -23.33 -18.13 -11.40
CA ASN A 62 -23.40 -18.34 -9.95
C ASN A 62 -22.01 -18.66 -9.34
N ARG A 63 -21.05 -17.74 -9.51
CA ARG A 63 -19.68 -17.88 -9.03
C ARG A 63 -19.60 -17.22 -7.68
N ASP A 64 -20.17 -17.88 -6.68
CA ASP A 64 -20.02 -17.47 -5.29
C ASP A 64 -18.52 -17.44 -4.94
N LEU A 65 -17.96 -16.23 -4.88
CA LEU A 65 -16.54 -16.01 -4.61
C LEU A 65 -16.12 -16.55 -3.24
N LEU A 66 -17.07 -16.68 -2.31
CA LEU A 66 -16.81 -17.26 -0.99
C LEU A 66 -16.64 -18.79 -1.05
N THR A 67 -17.02 -19.44 -2.15
CA THR A 67 -16.68 -20.86 -2.38
C THR A 67 -15.21 -21.05 -2.76
N LEU A 68 -14.54 -19.99 -3.26
CA LEU A 68 -13.12 -20.04 -3.59
C LEU A 68 -12.29 -19.91 -2.30
N PRO A 69 -11.56 -20.96 -1.87
CA PRO A 69 -10.94 -20.97 -0.54
C PRO A 69 -9.91 -19.85 -0.33
N VAL A 70 -9.18 -19.47 -1.39
CA VAL A 70 -8.18 -18.39 -1.34
C VAL A 70 -8.87 -17.03 -1.21
N PHE A 71 -9.93 -16.79 -1.98
CA PHE A 71 -10.68 -15.54 -1.92
C PHE A 71 -11.31 -15.37 -0.53
N LYS A 72 -12.02 -16.40 -0.05
CA LYS A 72 -12.65 -16.39 1.27
C LYS A 72 -11.64 -16.08 2.38
N LYS A 73 -10.51 -16.79 2.42
CA LYS A 73 -9.48 -16.54 3.44
C LYS A 73 -8.85 -15.16 3.34
N CYS A 74 -8.62 -14.67 2.12
CA CYS A 74 -8.09 -13.33 1.89
C CYS A 74 -9.08 -12.27 2.37
N PHE A 75 -10.36 -12.43 2.02
CA PHE A 75 -11.43 -11.54 2.46
C PHE A 75 -11.59 -11.53 3.97
N GLU A 76 -11.67 -12.70 4.62
CA GLU A 76 -11.79 -12.82 6.08
C GLU A 76 -10.59 -12.19 6.81
N TYR A 77 -9.37 -12.36 6.28
CA TYR A 77 -8.18 -11.69 6.81
C TYR A 77 -8.29 -10.18 6.68
N CYS A 78 -8.60 -9.70 5.48
CA CYS A 78 -8.76 -8.27 5.20
C CYS A 78 -9.88 -7.66 6.03
N GLU A 79 -11.00 -8.36 6.26
CA GLU A 79 -12.12 -7.91 7.09
C GLU A 79 -11.72 -7.84 8.58
N THR A 80 -11.00 -8.84 9.08
CA THR A 80 -10.55 -8.90 10.49
C THR A 80 -9.55 -7.79 10.80
N PHE A 81 -8.60 -7.55 9.90
CA PHE A 81 -7.55 -6.55 10.06
C PHE A 81 -7.88 -5.22 9.39
N ASN A 82 -9.09 -5.06 8.85
CA ASN A 82 -9.53 -3.77 8.34
C ASN A 82 -9.66 -2.79 9.50
N ARG A 83 -8.89 -1.70 9.42
CA ARG A 83 -8.88 -0.67 10.46
C ARG A 83 -9.78 0.51 10.12
N VAL A 84 -10.13 0.65 8.85
CA VAL A 84 -10.86 1.81 8.35
C VAL A 84 -12.06 1.29 7.57
N LYS A 85 -13.23 1.40 8.19
CA LYS A 85 -14.48 0.86 7.62
C LYS A 85 -15.09 1.80 6.58
N ASP A 86 -14.83 3.09 6.75
CA ASP A 86 -15.35 4.14 5.89
C ASP A 86 -14.46 4.37 4.66
N GLU A 87 -15.06 4.35 3.48
CA GLU A 87 -14.36 4.51 2.20
C GLU A 87 -13.73 5.90 2.08
N SER A 88 -14.39 6.95 2.58
CA SER A 88 -13.85 8.31 2.53
C SER A 88 -12.60 8.45 3.39
N THR A 89 -12.54 7.77 4.52
CA THR A 89 -11.36 7.79 5.40
C THR A 89 -10.19 7.02 4.77
N VAL A 90 -10.46 5.91 4.08
CA VAL A 90 -9.41 5.19 3.32
C VAL A 90 -8.78 6.10 2.27
N GLU A 91 -9.61 6.85 1.54
CA GLU A 91 -9.14 7.83 0.55
C GLU A 91 -8.34 8.97 1.20
N GLN A 92 -8.80 9.50 2.33
CA GLN A 92 -8.07 10.55 3.07
C GLN A 92 -6.69 10.07 3.55
N ILE A 93 -6.60 8.84 4.09
CA ILE A 93 -5.33 8.25 4.49
C ILE A 93 -4.42 8.06 3.29
N ARG A 94 -4.97 7.62 2.15
CA ARG A 94 -4.21 7.44 0.93
C ARG A 94 -3.63 8.76 0.42
N ASN A 95 -4.43 9.83 0.43
CA ASN A 95 -3.99 11.16 0.02
C ASN A 95 -2.93 11.72 0.96
N GLU A 96 -3.11 11.56 2.28
CA GLU A 96 -2.10 11.97 3.26
C GLU A 96 -0.75 11.28 2.99
N LEU A 97 -0.75 9.97 2.78
CA LEU A 97 0.49 9.24 2.48
C LEU A 97 1.15 9.67 1.16
N ARG A 98 0.36 10.13 0.18
CA ARG A 98 0.87 10.59 -1.12
C ARG A 98 1.63 11.91 -1.02
N GLU A 99 1.21 12.82 -0.13
CA GLU A 99 1.95 14.06 0.14
C GLU A 99 3.41 13.80 0.58
N TYR A 100 3.66 12.64 1.22
CA TYR A 100 4.98 12.23 1.69
C TYR A 100 5.74 11.32 0.71
N ALA A 101 5.15 11.00 -0.45
CA ALA A 101 5.67 10.02 -1.40
C ALA A 101 6.82 10.56 -2.28
N SER A 102 7.73 9.68 -2.70
CA SER A 102 8.88 10.06 -3.53
C SER A 102 8.57 10.26 -5.02
N PHE A 103 7.41 9.80 -5.49
CA PHE A 103 7.04 9.73 -6.91
C PHE A 103 6.07 10.82 -7.37
N GLU A 104 5.47 11.57 -6.45
CA GLU A 104 4.63 12.74 -6.74
C GLU A 104 5.54 13.92 -7.14
N ARG A 105 5.97 13.95 -8.41
CA ARG A 105 6.62 15.11 -9.04
C ARG A 105 5.59 15.91 -9.84
N GLN A 106 4.67 16.58 -9.16
CA GLN A 106 3.85 17.62 -9.80
C GLN A 106 4.03 18.93 -9.04
N GLY A 107 5.03 19.71 -9.47
CA GLY A 107 5.31 21.02 -8.89
C GLY A 107 6.78 21.45 -9.05
N GLU A 108 7.38 21.23 -10.21
CA GLU A 108 8.60 21.97 -10.57
C GLU A 108 8.20 23.17 -11.45
N GLU A 109 7.62 24.19 -10.82
CA GLU A 109 7.77 25.56 -11.32
C GLU A 109 8.73 26.27 -10.36
N ASN A 110 9.89 26.69 -10.88
CA ASN A 110 10.87 27.60 -10.26
C ASN A 110 11.96 27.01 -9.32
N GLY A 111 12.20 25.71 -9.32
CA GLY A 111 13.50 25.15 -8.88
C GLY A 111 13.86 25.31 -7.39
N GLU A 112 12.95 25.77 -6.53
CA GLU A 112 13.09 25.66 -5.08
C GLU A 112 12.28 24.46 -4.58
N ILE A 113 12.98 23.45 -4.07
CA ILE A 113 12.36 22.36 -3.32
C ILE A 113 12.09 22.91 -1.91
N VAL A 114 10.97 23.60 -1.74
CA VAL A 114 10.45 23.99 -0.42
C VAL A 114 9.41 22.95 -0.02
N ASP A 115 9.86 21.75 0.33
CA ASP A 115 8.92 20.74 0.80
C ASP A 115 9.36 20.20 2.16
N GLU A 116 8.99 20.98 3.19
CA GLU A 116 9.22 20.67 4.60
C GLU A 116 8.70 19.27 4.96
N LYS A 117 7.69 18.75 4.24
CA LYS A 117 7.05 17.46 4.51
C LYS A 117 7.66 16.26 3.80
N ARG A 118 8.65 16.38 2.90
CA ARG A 118 9.12 15.21 2.13
C ARG A 118 9.90 14.19 2.97
N LEU A 119 9.25 13.06 3.26
CA LEU A 119 9.89 11.83 3.71
C LEU A 119 10.36 10.94 2.54
N LEU A 120 9.98 11.25 1.31
CA LEU A 120 10.32 10.46 0.11
C LEU A 120 9.93 8.98 0.28
N LEU A 121 8.72 8.72 0.76
CA LEU A 121 8.25 7.35 1.01
C LEU A 121 8.07 6.59 -0.31
N SER A 122 8.52 5.34 -0.32
CA SER A 122 8.15 4.38 -1.36
C SER A 122 6.70 3.94 -1.20
N ARG A 123 6.09 3.38 -2.26
CA ARG A 123 4.72 2.85 -2.21
C ARG A 123 4.59 1.72 -1.18
N PHE A 124 5.65 0.93 -1.02
CA PHE A 124 5.72 -0.12 -0.03
C PHE A 124 5.67 0.43 1.41
N GLU A 125 6.50 1.44 1.70
CA GLU A 125 6.53 2.10 3.02
C GLU A 125 5.18 2.73 3.37
N MET A 126 4.53 3.39 2.40
CA MET A 126 3.18 3.96 2.58
C MET A 126 2.18 2.88 3.02
N ALA A 127 2.17 1.73 2.34
CA ALA A 127 1.26 0.64 2.68
C ALA A 127 1.57 0.03 4.06
N GLN A 128 2.85 -0.12 4.43
CA GLN A 128 3.23 -0.62 5.75
C GLN A 128 2.81 0.33 6.88
N LEU A 129 3.03 1.64 6.71
CA LEU A 129 2.59 2.66 7.68
C LEU A 129 1.06 2.67 7.86
N ALA A 130 0.31 2.43 6.78
CA ALA A 130 -1.14 2.27 6.85
C ALA A 130 -1.57 1.01 7.63
N ASN A 131 -0.82 -0.08 7.50
CA ASN A 131 -1.19 -1.41 7.99
C ASN A 131 -0.80 -1.71 9.44
N LEU A 132 0.28 -1.11 9.98
CA LEU A 132 0.91 -1.60 11.21
C LEU A 132 0.47 -0.92 12.52
N SER A 133 -0.12 0.28 12.50
CA SER A 133 -0.54 1.04 13.72
C SER A 133 0.65 1.37 14.57
N ILE A 134 1.65 1.89 13.88
CA ILE A 134 2.82 2.42 14.51
C ILE A 134 2.43 3.70 15.23
N GLU A 135 2.87 3.85 16.47
CA GLU A 135 2.60 5.01 17.32
C GLU A 135 3.84 5.90 17.48
N SER A 136 5.03 5.37 17.18
CA SER A 136 6.29 6.12 17.29
C SER A 136 7.22 5.93 16.09
N ALA A 137 8.04 6.95 15.79
CA ALA A 137 9.06 6.86 14.74
C ALA A 137 10.09 5.74 15.01
N GLU A 138 10.44 5.49 16.27
CA GLU A 138 11.32 4.38 16.66
C GLU A 138 10.71 3.02 16.29
N GLU A 139 9.46 2.79 16.67
CA GLU A 139 8.72 1.58 16.29
C GLU A 139 8.61 1.44 14.77
N ALA A 140 8.37 2.55 14.05
CA ALA A 140 8.30 2.57 12.60
C ALA A 140 9.57 2.01 11.97
N LYS A 141 10.74 2.50 12.42
CA LYS A 141 12.06 2.12 11.90
C LYS A 141 12.43 0.70 12.27
N VAL A 142 11.96 0.20 13.42
CA VAL A 142 12.15 -1.20 13.83
C VAL A 142 11.34 -2.14 12.96
N LEU A 143 10.06 -1.83 12.71
CA LEU A 143 9.16 -2.69 11.95
C LEU A 143 9.36 -2.58 10.43
N ILE A 144 9.81 -1.41 9.95
CA ILE A 144 10.02 -1.11 8.53
C ILE A 144 11.44 -0.56 8.38
N PRO A 145 12.46 -1.44 8.28
CA PRO A 145 13.87 -1.02 8.30
C PRO A 145 14.27 -0.07 7.17
N THR A 146 13.54 -0.04 6.06
CA THR A 146 13.75 0.91 4.96
C THR A 146 13.49 2.36 5.37
N LEU A 147 12.75 2.60 6.48
CA LEU A 147 12.53 3.91 7.07
C LEU A 147 13.73 4.43 7.89
N ALA A 148 14.79 3.63 8.11
CA ALA A 148 15.95 4.05 8.89
C ALA A 148 16.55 5.44 8.52
N PRO A 149 16.69 5.83 7.23
CA PRO A 149 17.27 7.12 6.86
C PRO A 149 16.27 8.29 6.96
N LYS A 150 15.02 8.04 7.32
CA LYS A 150 13.96 9.05 7.38
C LYS A 150 14.10 9.91 8.63
N ASP A 151 13.68 11.17 8.52
CA ASP A 151 13.68 12.10 9.64
C ASP A 151 12.62 11.71 10.68
N ASP A 152 13.01 11.64 11.95
CA ASP A 152 12.13 11.15 13.03
C ASP A 152 11.00 12.11 13.35
N ASP A 153 11.26 13.42 13.35
CA ASP A 153 10.25 14.43 13.69
C ASP A 153 9.16 14.49 12.61
N LYS A 154 9.56 14.45 11.34
CA LYS A 154 8.61 14.38 10.21
C LYS A 154 7.83 13.07 10.18
N LEU A 155 8.50 11.95 10.49
CA LEU A 155 7.85 10.64 10.54
C LEU A 155 6.83 10.59 11.67
N GLN A 156 7.17 11.11 12.84
CA GLN A 156 6.24 11.22 13.97
C GLN A 156 5.03 12.09 13.62
N ALA A 157 5.24 13.25 12.99
CA ALA A 157 4.15 14.11 12.57
C ALA A 157 3.16 13.39 11.63
N LEU A 158 3.68 12.63 10.65
CA LEU A 158 2.85 11.79 9.77
C LEU A 158 2.07 10.72 10.57
N LEU A 159 2.72 10.03 11.51
CA LEU A 159 2.08 9.01 12.33
C LEU A 159 0.93 9.60 13.17
N ASP A 160 1.12 10.79 13.73
CA ASP A 160 0.12 11.50 14.52
C ASP A 160 -1.09 11.92 13.65
N GLU A 161 -0.83 12.42 12.43
CA GLU A 161 -1.86 12.76 11.44
C GLU A 161 -2.67 11.51 11.04
N LEU A 162 -2.00 10.38 10.77
CA LEU A 162 -2.66 9.11 10.46
C LEU A 162 -3.50 8.57 11.63
N SER A 163 -2.97 8.64 12.85
CA SER A 163 -3.67 8.24 14.08
C SER A 163 -4.94 9.06 14.29
N THR A 164 -4.83 10.37 14.06
CA THR A 164 -5.94 11.32 14.16
C THR A 164 -7.07 10.94 13.21
N LYS A 165 -6.78 10.73 11.92
CA LYS A 165 -7.80 10.33 10.93
C LYS A 165 -8.47 8.98 11.25
N ARG A 166 -7.69 8.01 11.76
CA ARG A 166 -8.25 6.71 12.19
C ARG A 166 -9.23 6.85 13.35
N LYS A 167 -8.91 7.68 14.36
CA LYS A 167 -9.78 7.91 15.53
C LYS A 167 -11.14 8.51 15.14
N PHE A 168 -11.18 9.37 14.12
CA PHE A 168 -12.43 9.97 13.64
C PHE A 168 -13.27 9.05 12.73
N SER A 169 -12.73 7.90 12.33
CA SER A 169 -13.42 6.86 11.55
C SER A 169 -13.85 5.64 12.38
N ALA A 170 -13.47 5.58 13.66
CA ALA A 170 -13.77 4.47 14.57
C ALA A 170 -15.23 4.47 15.04
#